data_AF-A0A447JQ37-F1
#
_entry.id   AF-A0A447JQ37-F1
#
_cell.length_a   1.000
_cell.length_b   1.000
_cell.length_c   1.000
_cell.angle_alpha   90.00
_cell.angle_beta   90.00
_cell.angle_gamma   90.00
#
_symmetry.space_group_name_H-M   'P 1'
#
loop_
_entity.id
_entity.type
_entity.pdbx_description
1 polymer ?
#
loop_
_entity_poly.entity_id
_entity_poly.type
_entity_poly.pdbx_seq_one_letter_code
_entity_poly.pdbx_strand_id
1 'polypeptide(L)'
;MIGEEQATVTARQQQQELLGRLAALSAEEDGDAAAAINTLRRQIQAVKVTGRQLVNLDPDVVRVSERGNPPLQGHYTLWVGPQPTQVTLFGLISQPGSQPFVPGRDVASYLEGQRLLSGADRSYAWVVYPDGRSQKAPVAYWNKRHIEPMPGSIIFVGFADSLCAARRRR
;
A
#
# COMPACT_ATOMS: atom_id res chain seq x y z
N MET A 1 -9.04 10.82 -22.32
CA MET A 1 -7.56 10.87 -22.28
C MET A 1 -7.02 11.95 -21.33
N ILE A 2 -7.71 13.08 -21.10
CA ILE A 2 -7.24 14.20 -20.25
C ILE A 2 -7.24 13.87 -18.73
N GLY A 3 -8.12 12.97 -18.27
CA GLY A 3 -8.24 12.63 -16.83
C GLY A 3 -7.09 11.77 -16.28
N GLU A 4 -6.54 10.86 -17.08
CA GLU A 4 -5.45 9.95 -16.65
C GLU A 4 -4.13 10.70 -16.46
N GLU A 5 -3.85 11.67 -17.33
CA GLU A 5 -2.65 12.50 -17.25
C GLU A 5 -2.72 13.44 -16.04
N GLN A 6 -3.87 14.08 -15.79
CA GLN A 6 -4.09 14.89 -14.59
C GLN A 6 -4.03 14.05 -13.30
N ALA A 7 -4.62 12.85 -13.28
CA ALA A 7 -4.54 11.93 -12.14
C ALA A 7 -3.10 11.45 -11.89
N THR A 8 -2.30 11.27 -12.95
CA THR A 8 -0.87 10.94 -12.83
C THR A 8 -0.08 12.11 -12.27
N VAL A 9 -0.37 13.34 -12.70
CA VAL A 9 0.29 14.56 -12.20
C VAL A 9 -0.03 14.80 -10.73
N THR A 10 -1.30 14.69 -10.31
CA THR A 10 -1.68 14.86 -8.89
C THR A 10 -1.08 13.77 -8.00
N ALA A 11 -1.09 12.51 -8.45
CA ALA A 11 -0.45 11.42 -7.70
C ALA A 11 1.07 11.63 -7.56
N ARG A 12 1.75 12.16 -8.59
CA ARG A 12 3.17 12.51 -8.52
C ARG A 12 3.43 13.66 -7.55
N GLN A 13 2.57 14.68 -7.54
CA GLN A 13 2.67 15.78 -6.57
C GLN A 13 2.52 15.27 -5.14
N GLN A 14 1.52 14.43 -4.87
CA GLN A 14 1.32 13.81 -3.55
C GLN A 14 2.53 12.95 -3.13
N GLN A 15 3.11 12.18 -4.05
CA GLN A 15 4.32 11.41 -3.79
C GLN A 15 5.50 12.33 -3.41
N GLN A 16 5.73 13.42 -4.15
CA GLN A 16 6.79 14.37 -3.86
C GLN A 16 6.59 15.06 -2.51
N GLU A 17 5.37 15.45 -2.19
CA GLU A 17 5.03 16.07 -0.91
C GLU A 17 5.27 15.09 0.26
N LEU A 18 4.87 13.82 0.10
CA LEU A 18 5.14 12.78 1.07
C LEU A 18 6.65 12.55 1.27
N LEU A 19 7.43 12.52 0.18
CA LEU A 19 8.88 12.37 0.26
C LEU A 19 9.54 13.55 0.97
N GLY A 20 9.06 14.77 0.75
CA GLY A 20 9.53 15.97 1.44
C GLY A 20 9.26 15.91 2.95
N ARG A 21 8.04 15.51 3.34
CA ARG A 21 7.67 15.33 4.76
C ARG A 21 8.50 14.25 5.44
N LEU A 22 8.74 13.12 4.77
CA LEU A 22 9.61 12.06 5.29
C LEU A 22 11.07 12.51 5.40
N ALA A 23 11.56 13.33 4.47
CA ALA A 23 12.91 13.89 4.55
C ALA A 23 13.08 14.81 5.76
N ALA A 24 12.12 15.72 5.99
CA ALA A 24 12.11 16.58 7.17
C ALA A 24 12.07 15.75 8.47
N LEU A 25 11.20 14.73 8.53
CA LEU A 25 11.12 13.84 9.69
C LEU A 25 12.43 13.09 9.93
N SER A 26 13.11 12.63 8.88
CA SER A 26 14.40 11.94 9.04
C SER A 26 15.54 12.85 9.49
N ALA A 27 15.41 14.16 9.34
CA ALA A 27 16.41 15.13 9.79
C ALA A 27 16.19 15.58 11.24
N GLU A 28 14.97 15.42 11.77
CA GLU A 28 14.65 15.71 13.17
C GLU A 28 14.86 14.51 14.10
N GLU A 29 14.89 13.31 13.55
CA GLU A 29 15.11 12.07 14.28
C GLU A 29 16.60 11.68 14.23
N ASP A 30 17.10 11.05 15.29
CA ASP A 30 18.46 10.54 15.34
C ASP A 30 18.49 8.99 15.38
N GLY A 31 19.60 8.43 14.91
CA GLY A 31 19.89 6.98 15.01
C GLY A 31 18.95 6.08 14.20
N ASP A 32 18.46 5.01 14.83
CA ASP A 32 17.70 3.94 14.18
C ASP A 32 16.36 4.41 13.58
N ALA A 33 15.75 5.45 14.15
CA ALA A 33 14.49 6.02 13.64
C ALA A 33 14.70 6.73 12.29
N ALA A 34 15.76 7.56 12.18
CA ALA A 34 16.14 8.21 10.93
C ALA A 34 16.49 7.20 9.84
N ALA A 35 17.18 6.10 10.19
CA ALA A 35 17.49 5.02 9.27
C ALA A 35 16.23 4.30 8.76
N ALA A 36 15.25 4.09 9.63
CA ALA A 36 13.95 3.48 9.30
C ALA A 36 13.15 4.37 8.34
N ILE A 37 13.07 5.68 8.62
CA ILE A 37 12.40 6.66 7.76
C ILE A 37 13.08 6.75 6.39
N ASN A 38 14.41 6.78 6.34
CA ASN A 38 15.16 6.81 5.08
C ASN A 38 14.97 5.54 4.25
N THR A 39 14.80 4.38 4.91
CA THR A 39 14.49 3.12 4.23
C THR A 39 13.09 3.16 3.61
N LEU A 40 12.09 3.69 4.32
CA LEU A 40 10.75 3.90 3.79
C LEU A 40 10.76 4.89 2.61
N ARG A 41 11.54 5.97 2.71
CA ARG A 41 11.69 6.98 1.66
C ARG A 41 12.21 6.35 0.36
N ARG A 42 13.24 5.49 0.43
CA ARG A 42 13.75 4.75 -0.74
C ARG A 42 12.71 3.82 -1.35
N GLN A 43 11.94 3.13 -0.52
CA GLN A 43 10.85 2.26 -1.02
C GLN A 43 9.81 3.08 -1.80
N ILE A 44 9.39 4.23 -1.29
CA ILE A 44 8.42 5.12 -1.98
C ILE A 44 9.00 5.70 -3.27
N GLN A 45 10.29 6.02 -3.30
CA GLN A 45 10.96 6.50 -4.53
C GLN A 45 10.98 5.43 -5.63
N ALA A 46 11.08 4.15 -5.27
CA ALA A 46 11.04 3.05 -6.22
C ALA A 46 9.63 2.73 -6.74
N VAL A 47 8.57 3.26 -6.11
CA VAL A 47 7.20 3.08 -6.59
C VAL A 47 6.99 3.92 -7.85
N LYS A 48 6.72 3.23 -8.96
CA LYS A 48 6.34 3.88 -10.21
C LYS A 48 4.92 4.42 -10.08
N VAL A 49 4.79 5.74 -9.92
CA VAL A 49 3.49 6.42 -9.91
C VAL A 49 2.96 6.51 -11.34
N THR A 50 2.14 5.54 -11.70
CA THR A 50 1.21 5.59 -12.83
C THR A 50 -0.14 6.02 -12.29
N GLY A 51 -0.75 7.09 -12.83
CA GLY A 51 -2.08 7.49 -12.42
C GLY A 51 -3.05 6.36 -12.71
N ARG A 52 -3.66 5.79 -11.65
CA ARG A 52 -4.63 4.72 -11.80
C ARG A 52 -6.02 5.33 -11.81
N GLN A 53 -6.69 5.30 -12.95
CA GLN A 53 -8.12 5.55 -13.00
C GLN A 53 -8.82 4.31 -12.39
N LEU A 54 -9.47 4.47 -11.24
CA LEU A 54 -10.32 3.45 -10.61
C LEU A 54 -11.53 3.17 -11.52
N VAL A 55 -11.32 2.40 -12.58
CA VAL A 55 -12.40 1.78 -13.33
C VAL A 55 -12.59 0.40 -12.74
N ASN A 56 -13.76 0.14 -12.16
CA ASN A 56 -14.14 -1.20 -11.73
C ASN A 56 -14.24 -2.07 -12.99
N LEU A 57 -13.30 -3.00 -13.14
CA LEU A 57 -13.20 -3.90 -14.30
C LEU A 57 -13.74 -5.30 -14.00
N ASP A 58 -14.45 -5.46 -12.87
CA ASP A 58 -15.07 -6.73 -12.50
C ASP A 58 -16.21 -7.08 -13.48
N PRO A 59 -16.06 -8.12 -14.32
CA PRO A 59 -17.06 -8.49 -15.31
C PRO A 59 -18.37 -9.04 -14.69
N ASP A 60 -18.37 -9.43 -13.41
CA ASP A 60 -19.57 -9.93 -12.74
C ASP A 60 -20.48 -8.82 -12.20
N VAL A 61 -19.93 -7.61 -11.98
CA VAL A 61 -20.69 -6.45 -11.47
C VAL A 61 -21.43 -5.70 -12.59
N VAL A 62 -21.00 -5.84 -13.85
CA VAL A 62 -21.59 -5.13 -14.99
C VAL A 62 -22.93 -5.76 -15.44
N ARG A 63 -23.27 -6.98 -15.00
CA ARG A 63 -24.50 -7.66 -15.43
C ARG A 63 -25.77 -7.28 -14.64
N VAL A 64 -25.67 -6.46 -13.60
CA VAL A 64 -26.79 -6.22 -12.66
C VAL A 64 -27.33 -4.78 -12.66
N SER A 65 -26.77 -3.84 -13.42
CA SER A 65 -27.38 -2.51 -13.55
C SER A 65 -27.23 -1.87 -14.93
N GLU A 66 -28.35 -1.54 -15.56
CA GLU A 66 -28.44 -0.80 -16.84
C GLU A 66 -27.81 0.62 -16.77
N ARG A 67 -27.36 1.08 -15.59
CA ARG A 67 -26.69 2.37 -15.37
C ARG A 67 -25.15 2.28 -15.27
N GLY A 68 -24.57 1.07 -15.31
CA GLY A 68 -23.12 0.85 -15.22
C GLY A 68 -22.37 0.80 -16.55
N ASN A 69 -23.08 0.91 -17.68
CA ASN A 69 -22.52 0.84 -19.03
C ASN A 69 -22.69 2.19 -19.76
N PRO A 70 -21.86 3.22 -19.46
CA PRO A 70 -21.85 4.40 -20.30
C PRO A 70 -21.48 3.97 -21.73
N PRO A 71 -22.20 4.42 -22.77
CA PRO A 71 -21.84 4.06 -24.14
C PRO A 71 -20.43 4.58 -24.44
N LEU A 72 -19.47 3.66 -24.48
CA LEU A 72 -18.08 3.94 -24.84
C LEU A 72 -18.03 4.20 -26.35
N GLN A 73 -18.24 5.45 -26.76
CA GLN A 73 -17.96 5.87 -28.13
C GLN A 73 -16.46 6.19 -28.26
N GLY A 74 -15.76 5.43 -29.11
CA GLY A 74 -14.31 5.57 -29.39
C GLY A 74 -13.53 4.26 -29.32
N HIS A 75 -12.26 4.29 -29.74
CA HIS A 75 -11.35 3.14 -29.61
C HIS A 75 -10.74 3.11 -28.20
N TYR A 76 -11.05 2.10 -27.42
CA TYR A 76 -10.45 1.86 -26.10
C TYR A 76 -9.67 0.55 -26.13
N THR A 77 -8.44 0.57 -25.62
CA THR A 77 -7.62 -0.63 -25.42
C THR A 77 -7.67 -0.98 -23.94
N LEU A 78 -8.37 -2.07 -23.60
CA LEU A 78 -8.38 -2.61 -22.24
C LEU A 78 -7.16 -3.51 -22.05
N TRP A 79 -6.25 -3.10 -21.17
CA TRP A 79 -5.09 -3.90 -20.78
C TRP A 79 -5.41 -4.68 -19.49
N VAL A 80 -5.76 -5.96 -19.63
CA VAL A 80 -5.85 -6.87 -18.48
C VAL A 80 -4.48 -7.54 -18.32
N GLY A 81 -3.70 -7.08 -17.34
CA GLY A 81 -2.42 -7.71 -17.02
C GLY A 81 -2.61 -9.15 -16.51
N PRO A 82 -1.55 -9.99 -16.54
CA PRO A 82 -1.61 -11.32 -15.95
C PRO A 82 -1.97 -11.24 -14.46
N GLN A 83 -2.77 -12.20 -13.98
CA GLN A 83 -3.16 -12.24 -12.56
C GLN A 83 -1.90 -12.28 -11.69
N PRO A 84 -1.75 -11.35 -10.73
CA PRO A 84 -0.59 -11.35 -9.85
C PRO A 84 -0.57 -12.64 -9.02
N THR A 85 0.62 -13.19 -8.79
CA THR A 85 0.85 -14.42 -8.00
C THR A 85 1.70 -14.16 -6.75
N GLN A 86 1.87 -12.89 -6.39
CA GLN A 86 2.75 -12.43 -5.34
C GLN A 86 2.04 -11.41 -4.45
N VAL A 87 2.46 -11.32 -3.20
CA VAL A 87 2.08 -10.28 -2.25
C VAL A 87 3.30 -9.41 -2.01
N THR A 88 3.12 -8.09 -1.96
CA THR A 88 4.23 -7.14 -1.75
C THR A 88 4.29 -6.74 -0.30
N LEU A 89 5.41 -7.01 0.37
CA LEU A 89 5.70 -6.46 1.69
C LEU A 89 6.33 -5.08 1.57
N PHE A 90 5.78 -4.11 2.28
CA PHE A 90 6.22 -2.72 2.25
C PHE A 90 6.21 -2.12 3.66
N GLY A 91 7.09 -1.15 3.89
CA GLY A 91 7.06 -0.34 5.11
C GLY A 91 8.27 -0.55 6.02
N LEU A 92 8.04 -0.40 7.32
CA LEU A 92 9.05 -0.41 8.37
C LEU A 92 9.42 -1.85 8.81
N ILE A 93 9.87 -2.65 7.85
CA ILE A 93 10.25 -4.05 8.01
C ILE A 93 11.68 -4.28 7.50
N SER A 94 12.32 -5.34 7.97
CA SER A 94 13.71 -5.67 7.63
C SER A 94 13.93 -5.99 6.16
N GLN A 95 13.00 -6.73 5.54
CA GLN A 95 13.14 -7.21 4.17
C GLN A 95 11.87 -6.89 3.38
N PRO A 96 11.68 -5.64 2.96
CA PRO A 96 10.61 -5.29 2.03
C PRO A 96 10.85 -5.95 0.67
N GLY A 97 9.77 -6.29 -0.02
CA GLY A 97 9.83 -6.92 -1.33
C GLY A 97 8.65 -7.84 -1.62
N SER A 98 8.68 -8.43 -2.81
CA SER A 98 7.67 -9.40 -3.22
C SER A 98 7.88 -10.77 -2.58
N GLN A 99 6.81 -11.36 -2.08
CA GLN A 99 6.76 -12.75 -1.64
C GLN A 99 5.73 -13.54 -2.46
N PRO A 100 5.97 -14.84 -2.72
CA PRO A 100 4.98 -15.70 -3.37
C PRO A 100 3.67 -15.73 -2.59
N PHE A 101 2.54 -15.62 -3.30
CA PHE A 101 1.23 -15.82 -2.69
C PHE A 101 1.03 -17.30 -2.34
N VAL A 102 0.63 -17.55 -1.09
CA VAL A 102 0.27 -18.88 -0.57
C VAL A 102 -1.19 -18.85 -0.13
N PRO A 103 -2.07 -19.70 -0.70
CA PRO A 103 -3.46 -19.83 -0.27
C PRO A 103 -3.58 -20.19 1.21
N GLY A 104 -4.55 -19.59 1.92
CA GLY A 104 -4.78 -19.86 3.34
C GLY A 104 -3.78 -19.20 4.30
N ARG A 105 -2.75 -18.52 3.77
CA ARG A 105 -1.75 -17.82 4.59
C ARG A 105 -2.27 -16.45 5.02
N ASP A 106 -2.31 -16.22 6.32
CA ASP A 106 -2.74 -14.94 6.87
C ASP A 106 -1.65 -13.84 6.80
N VAL A 107 -2.05 -12.57 6.91
CA VAL A 107 -1.16 -11.41 6.90
C VAL A 107 -0.05 -11.50 7.96
N ALA A 108 -0.37 -11.98 9.17
CA ALA A 108 0.63 -12.08 10.24
C ALA A 108 1.71 -13.12 9.88
N SER A 109 1.34 -14.21 9.22
CA SER A 109 2.25 -15.26 8.77
C SER A 109 3.14 -14.86 7.58
N TYR A 110 2.81 -13.77 6.87
CA TYR A 110 3.76 -13.14 5.94
C TYR A 110 4.78 -12.24 6.66
N LEU A 111 4.38 -11.67 7.81
CA LEU A 111 5.26 -10.86 8.65
C LEU A 111 6.07 -11.71 9.66
N GLU A 112 5.70 -12.97 9.85
CA GLU A 112 6.48 -13.93 10.64
C GLU A 112 7.91 -14.06 10.04
N GLY A 113 8.92 -13.77 10.87
CA GLY A 113 10.33 -13.74 10.46
C GLY A 113 10.83 -12.38 9.99
N GLN A 114 9.94 -11.40 9.78
CA GLN A 114 10.34 -10.01 9.55
C GLN A 114 10.66 -9.32 10.87
N ARG A 115 11.83 -8.68 10.93
CA ARG A 115 12.16 -7.77 12.03
C ARG A 115 11.57 -6.40 11.73
N LEU A 116 10.76 -5.90 12.65
CA LEU A 116 10.22 -4.55 12.58
C LEU A 116 11.32 -3.51 12.85
N LEU A 117 11.36 -2.45 12.05
CA LEU A 117 12.31 -1.34 12.23
C LEU A 117 11.88 -0.46 13.41
N SER A 118 12.78 0.41 13.88
CA SER A 118 12.47 1.35 14.96
C SER A 118 11.28 2.22 14.60
N GLY A 119 10.34 2.34 15.54
CA GLY A 119 9.12 3.13 15.36
C GLY A 119 8.00 2.47 14.55
N ALA A 120 8.14 1.22 14.11
CA ALA A 120 7.09 0.47 13.42
C ALA A 120 5.91 0.12 14.34
N ASP A 121 4.69 0.09 13.80
CA ASP A 121 3.52 -0.44 14.48
C ASP A 121 3.65 -1.97 14.63
N ARG A 122 3.62 -2.43 15.88
CA ARG A 122 3.69 -3.85 16.24
C ARG A 122 2.33 -4.52 16.30
N SER A 123 1.26 -3.75 16.36
CA SER A 123 -0.10 -4.19 16.62
C SER A 123 -0.92 -4.31 15.35
N TYR A 124 -0.63 -3.48 14.35
CA TYR A 124 -1.41 -3.40 13.13
C TYR A 124 -0.55 -3.27 11.87
N ALA A 125 -0.98 -3.96 10.83
CA ALA A 125 -0.56 -3.74 9.45
C ALA A 125 -1.76 -3.26 8.63
N TRP A 126 -1.51 -2.81 7.42
CA TRP A 126 -2.54 -2.48 6.43
C TRP A 126 -2.41 -3.39 5.23
N VAL A 127 -3.53 -3.94 4.76
CA VAL A 127 -3.60 -4.65 3.49
C VAL A 127 -4.21 -3.70 2.48
N VAL A 128 -3.49 -3.41 1.41
CA VAL A 128 -4.01 -2.69 0.25
C VAL A 128 -4.25 -3.71 -0.85
N TYR A 129 -5.51 -3.90 -1.22
CA TYR A 129 -5.91 -4.86 -2.24
C TYR A 129 -5.70 -4.30 -3.65
N PRO A 130 -5.57 -5.18 -4.67
CA PRO A 130 -5.43 -4.75 -6.06
C PRO A 130 -6.57 -3.86 -6.53
N ASP A 131 -7.79 -4.05 -6.03
CA ASP A 131 -8.98 -3.25 -6.32
C ASP A 131 -8.90 -1.82 -5.71
N GLY A 132 -7.93 -1.55 -4.85
CA GLY A 132 -7.71 -0.25 -4.20
C GLY A 132 -8.35 -0.13 -2.81
N ARG A 133 -9.03 -1.18 -2.32
CA ARG A 133 -9.54 -1.21 -0.95
C ARG A 133 -8.37 -1.35 0.03
N SER A 134 -8.47 -0.70 1.18
CA SER A 134 -7.54 -0.88 2.28
C SER A 134 -8.25 -1.49 3.50
N GLN A 135 -7.57 -2.39 4.20
CA GLN A 135 -8.07 -3.04 5.40
C GLN A 135 -7.00 -3.05 6.49
N LYS A 136 -7.36 -2.61 7.68
CA LYS A 136 -6.50 -2.70 8.87
C LYS A 136 -6.46 -4.15 9.35
N ALA A 137 -5.27 -4.73 9.42
CA ALA A 137 -5.02 -6.10 9.82
C ALA A 137 -4.34 -6.15 11.21
N PRO A 138 -5.01 -6.69 12.23
CA PRO A 138 -4.39 -6.99 13.53
C PRO A 138 -3.38 -8.12 13.39
N VAL A 139 -2.11 -7.87 13.70
CA VAL A 139 -0.99 -8.82 13.47
C VAL A 139 -0.20 -9.16 14.72
N ALA A 140 -0.43 -8.48 15.85
CA ALA A 140 0.25 -8.85 17.09
C ALA A 140 -0.32 -10.14 17.65
N TYR A 141 0.52 -10.89 18.36
CA TYR A 141 0.13 -12.14 19.03
C TYR A 141 -1.15 -12.02 19.88
N TRP A 142 -1.40 -10.86 20.50
CA TRP A 142 -2.56 -10.62 21.38
C TRP A 142 -3.84 -10.18 20.66
N ASN A 143 -3.76 -9.71 19.41
CA ASN A 143 -4.93 -9.27 18.64
C ASN A 143 -5.05 -9.96 17.27
N LYS A 144 -4.19 -10.95 16.99
CA LYS A 144 -4.07 -11.61 15.67
C LYS A 144 -5.45 -12.05 15.18
N ARG A 145 -5.79 -11.61 13.98
CA ARG A 145 -6.99 -12.05 13.26
C ARG A 145 -6.58 -12.70 11.96
N HIS A 146 -7.21 -13.82 11.64
CA HIS A 146 -7.04 -14.48 10.35
C HIS A 146 -7.60 -13.59 9.25
N ILE A 147 -6.71 -13.00 8.45
CA ILE A 147 -7.02 -12.15 7.29
C ILE A 147 -6.12 -12.63 6.17
N GLU A 148 -6.72 -13.08 5.09
CA GLU A 148 -6.00 -13.58 3.91
C GLU A 148 -5.87 -12.44 2.89
N PRO A 149 -4.65 -12.05 2.50
CA PRO A 149 -4.46 -11.09 1.42
C PRO A 149 -4.83 -11.74 0.07
N MET A 150 -5.25 -10.93 -0.90
CA MET A 150 -5.42 -11.41 -2.27
C MET A 150 -4.07 -11.43 -2.98
N PRO A 151 -3.91 -12.24 -4.04
CA PRO A 151 -2.76 -12.11 -4.93
C PRO A 151 -2.67 -10.67 -5.48
N GLY A 152 -1.48 -10.07 -5.42
CA GLY A 152 -1.25 -8.67 -5.78
C GLY A 152 -1.50 -7.66 -4.68
N SER A 153 -1.95 -8.09 -3.49
CA SER A 153 -2.08 -7.21 -2.34
C SER A 153 -0.72 -6.69 -1.86
N ILE A 154 -0.74 -5.49 -1.28
CA ILE A 154 0.40 -4.89 -0.58
C ILE A 154 0.13 -4.97 0.92
N ILE A 155 1.05 -5.56 1.68
CA ILE A 155 1.05 -5.55 3.14
C ILE A 155 1.97 -4.41 3.58
N PHE A 156 1.39 -3.40 4.21
CA PHE A 156 2.06 -2.21 4.66
C PHE A 156 2.19 -2.16 6.18
N VAL A 157 3.42 -2.02 6.69
CA VAL A 157 3.68 -1.74 8.11
C VAL A 157 4.10 -0.28 8.28
N GLY A 158 3.24 0.50 8.95
CA GLY A 158 3.41 1.93 9.19
C GLY A 158 4.10 2.25 10.52
N PHE A 159 4.19 3.55 10.82
CA PHE A 159 4.69 4.02 12.12
C PHE A 159 3.68 3.74 13.23
N ALA A 160 4.18 3.47 14.43
CA ALA A 160 3.35 3.29 15.61
C ALA A 160 2.61 4.59 15.98
N ASP A 161 1.37 4.44 16.46
CA ASP A 161 0.53 5.57 16.87
C ASP A 161 1.18 6.42 17.95
N SER A 162 2.04 5.86 18.81
CA SER A 162 2.78 6.61 19.84
C SER A 162 3.74 7.65 19.26
N LEU A 163 4.35 7.38 18.10
CA LEU A 163 5.22 8.32 17.39
C LEU A 163 4.42 9.43 16.71
N CYS A 164 3.21 9.13 16.20
CA CYS A 164 2.33 10.12 15.59
C CYS A 164 1.55 10.95 16.64
N ALA A 165 1.10 10.33 17.75
CA ALA A 165 0.28 10.96 18.78
C ALA A 165 1.06 11.91 19.68
N ALA A 166 2.33 11.60 19.99
CA ALA A 166 3.21 12.49 20.75
C ALA A 166 3.42 13.85 20.03
N ARG A 167 3.33 13.86 18.70
CA ARG A 167 3.53 15.06 17.87
C ARG A 167 2.25 15.81 17.50
N ARG A 168 1.05 15.23 17.70
CA ARG A 168 -0.24 15.92 17.46
C ARG A 168 -0.62 16.92 18.58
N ARG A 169 0.17 16.96 19.66
CA ARG A 169 -0.03 17.82 20.85
C ARG A 169 1.04 18.92 20.99
N ARG A 170 1.89 19.15 19.98
CA ARG A 170 2.74 20.33 19.85
C ARG A 170 2.32 21.11 18.62
#